data_AF-A0ABC9F3W8-F1
#
_entry.id   AF-A0ABC9F3W8-F1
#
_cell.length_a   1.000
_cell.length_b   1.000
_cell.length_c   1.000
_cell.angle_alpha   90.00
_cell.angle_beta   90.00
_cell.angle_gamma   90.00
#
_symmetry.space_group_name_H-M   'P 1'
#
loop_
_entity.id
_entity.type
_entity.pdbx_description
1 polymer ?
#
loop_
_entity_poly.entity_id
_entity_poly.type
_entity_poly.pdbx_seq_one_letter_code
_entity_poly.pdbx_strand_id
1 'polypeptide(L)'
;MGVGGDRAALLPRRVAAVCVLLALCASPAAVVLVSARKVGETCAVDRNCAAGLHCETCVANGNVRPRCTRVAPVDPQTKVRACVRTRPKLLSPVRWPLCSAAAAQCAFDSPRPARAILSALSVVPYCFSRLCVQARDLPFNRYAWLTTHNSFARLGQRSQTGVAIATPWNQQDTVTDQLNNGVRGLMLDMYDFRNDIWLCHSYGGICHNFTAFQPAVNVLREVERFLTRNPAEVVTIFVEDYVESPIGLTRVLNASGLARYMFPVWRMPKSGGDWPRLSDMVRDNHRLLVFTSKAAKEAAEGIAYEWRYVVENQYGTKGMVKGTCRNRAESAAMNDLSRSLVLVNYFRDLPNFPEACKDNSAPLMGVLDACHAKSGDRWANFIAVDFYKRSDRGGAAEATDKANGGLVCGCGSISACNANGTCTPRHGRTPKGIFNASSDAAAWRPPPVLQWQRLVLLPALLAVLLGL
;
A
#
# COMPACT_ATOMS: atom_id res chain seq x y z
N MET A 1 19.23 42.59 78.76
CA MET A 1 17.91 43.10 78.30
C MET A 1 18.07 43.36 76.80
N GLY A 2 17.38 42.80 75.83
CA GLY A 2 16.19 41.96 75.77
C GLY A 2 15.54 42.28 74.42
N VAL A 3 15.39 41.26 73.55
CA VAL A 3 14.41 41.12 72.44
C VAL A 3 14.56 42.14 71.29
N GLY A 4 14.92 41.76 70.06
CA GLY A 4 14.20 40.93 69.07
C GLY A 4 14.40 41.62 67.70
N GLY A 5 14.36 41.02 66.52
CA GLY A 5 14.08 39.69 66.02
C GLY A 5 14.01 39.87 64.51
N ASP A 6 14.73 39.07 63.72
CA ASP A 6 14.45 38.91 62.28
C ASP A 6 14.96 37.55 61.82
N ARG A 7 14.05 36.58 61.82
CA ARG A 7 14.24 35.29 61.15
C ARG A 7 13.91 35.49 59.67
N ALA A 8 14.91 35.89 58.89
CA ALA A 8 14.84 35.77 57.43
C ALA A 8 14.90 34.28 57.06
N ALA A 9 13.74 33.70 56.78
CA ALA A 9 13.58 32.32 56.36
C ALA A 9 14.32 32.07 55.03
N LEU A 10 15.36 31.24 55.07
CA LEU A 10 15.84 30.53 53.89
C LEU A 10 14.74 29.55 53.42
N LEU A 11 13.84 30.01 52.56
CA LEU A 11 13.05 29.10 51.73
C LEU A 11 13.98 28.50 50.67
N PRO A 12 14.04 27.16 50.52
CA PRO A 12 15.09 26.53 49.74
C PRO A 12 14.82 26.74 48.25
N ARG A 13 15.82 27.23 47.52
CA ARG A 13 15.84 27.37 46.04
C ARG A 13 15.34 26.12 45.28
N ARG A 14 15.30 24.95 45.92
CA ARG A 14 14.76 23.70 45.38
C ARG A 14 13.22 23.69 45.27
N VAL A 15 12.49 24.37 46.17
CA VAL A 15 11.02 24.43 46.12
C VAL A 15 10.57 25.39 45.00
N ALA A 16 11.27 26.50 44.81
CA ALA A 16 10.99 27.43 43.70
C ALA A 16 11.23 26.77 42.32
N ALA A 17 12.29 25.98 42.16
CA ALA A 17 12.56 25.25 40.91
C ALA A 17 11.50 24.15 40.62
N VAL A 18 11.04 23.44 41.66
CA VAL A 18 9.97 22.44 41.54
C VAL A 18 8.62 23.10 41.26
N CYS A 19 8.33 24.27 41.85
CA CYS A 19 7.11 25.02 41.55
C CYS A 19 7.12 25.63 40.13
N VAL A 20 8.27 26.04 39.59
CA VAL A 20 8.39 26.50 38.19
C VAL A 20 8.22 25.35 37.20
N LEU A 21 8.79 24.17 37.48
CA LEU A 21 8.57 22.96 36.68
C LEU A 21 7.11 22.48 36.74
N LEU A 22 6.46 22.53 37.91
CA LEU A 22 5.05 22.20 38.06
C LEU A 22 4.12 23.26 37.43
N ALA A 23 4.49 24.54 37.42
CA ALA A 23 3.75 25.61 36.75
C ALA A 23 3.88 25.55 35.22
N LEU A 24 5.02 25.08 34.70
CA LEU A 24 5.21 24.76 33.28
C LEU A 24 4.39 23.51 32.86
N CYS A 25 4.13 22.58 33.78
CA CYS A 25 3.24 21.44 33.53
C CYS A 25 1.73 21.74 33.75
N ALA A 26 1.40 22.83 34.45
CA ALA A 26 0.03 23.21 34.81
C ALA A 26 -0.53 24.41 34.03
N SER A 27 0.24 24.98 33.10
CA SER A 27 -0.24 26.03 32.20
C SER A 27 -1.16 25.42 31.13
N PRO A 28 -2.42 25.88 30.98
CA PRO A 28 -3.28 25.48 29.85
C PRO A 28 -2.72 25.95 28.50
N ALA A 29 -1.68 26.79 28.51
CA ALA A 29 -0.95 27.23 27.35
C ALA A 29 0.15 26.20 26.99
N ALA A 30 -0.14 25.43 25.94
CA ALA A 30 0.81 24.72 25.08
C ALA A 30 1.27 23.29 25.45
N VAL A 31 0.33 22.41 25.85
CA VAL A 31 0.28 21.11 25.15
C VAL A 31 -0.74 21.27 24.03
N VAL A 32 -0.31 21.85 22.91
CA VAL A 32 -1.09 21.66 21.68
C VAL A 32 -0.92 20.19 21.33
N LEU A 33 -1.90 19.37 21.71
CA LEU A 33 -2.15 18.10 21.04
C LEU A 33 -2.41 18.46 19.58
N VAL A 34 -1.34 18.53 18.78
CA VAL A 34 -1.46 18.68 17.34
C VAL A 34 -2.02 17.36 16.85
N SER A 35 -3.35 17.28 16.77
CA SER A 35 -4.03 16.17 16.13
C SER A 35 -3.42 15.97 14.75
N ALA A 36 -2.94 14.75 14.48
CA ALA A 36 -2.32 14.42 13.22
C ALA A 36 -3.28 14.75 12.06
N ARG A 37 -2.76 15.43 11.05
CA ARG A 37 -3.53 15.97 9.93
C ARG A 37 -4.12 14.86 9.07
N LYS A 38 -5.35 15.05 8.64
CA LYS A 38 -6.10 14.09 7.81
C LYS A 38 -5.78 14.27 6.32
N VAL A 39 -6.17 13.28 5.50
CA VAL A 39 -6.05 13.34 4.04
C VAL A 39 -6.61 14.66 3.50
N GLY A 40 -5.83 15.35 2.66
CA GLY A 40 -6.19 16.62 2.02
C GLY A 40 -5.95 17.87 2.87
N GLU A 41 -5.67 17.74 4.17
CA GLU A 41 -5.29 18.88 5.01
C GLU A 41 -3.86 19.33 4.70
N THR A 42 -3.60 20.63 4.82
CA THR A 42 -2.28 21.20 4.57
C THR A 42 -1.26 20.71 5.60
N CYS A 43 -0.08 20.37 5.12
CA CYS A 43 1.05 19.90 5.92
C CYS A 43 2.33 20.64 5.53
N ALA A 44 3.37 20.51 6.35
CA ALA A 44 4.71 20.99 6.01
C ALA A 44 5.69 19.82 5.87
N VAL A 45 5.54 18.77 6.69
CA VAL A 45 6.37 17.57 6.72
C VAL A 45 5.52 16.35 7.07
N ASP A 46 6.02 15.15 6.75
CA ASP A 46 5.30 13.88 6.95
C ASP A 46 4.78 13.69 8.38
N ARG A 47 5.57 14.07 9.39
CA ARG A 47 5.16 13.96 10.81
C ARG A 47 3.94 14.80 11.19
N ASN A 48 3.51 15.73 10.34
CA ASN A 48 2.26 16.46 10.55
C ASN A 48 1.04 15.60 10.21
N CYS A 49 1.18 14.56 9.39
CA CYS A 49 0.10 13.74 8.89
C CYS A 49 -0.17 12.53 9.79
N ALA A 50 -1.41 12.03 9.73
CA ALA A 50 -1.80 10.80 10.42
C ALA A 50 -1.02 9.58 9.89
N ALA A 51 -1.02 8.49 10.67
CA ALA A 51 -0.36 7.25 10.28
C ALA A 51 -0.84 6.75 8.90
N GLY A 52 0.09 6.27 8.07
CA GLY A 52 -0.20 5.83 6.70
C GLY A 52 -0.39 6.97 5.69
N LEU A 53 -0.09 8.21 6.08
CA LEU A 53 -0.08 9.40 5.23
C LEU A 53 1.32 10.01 5.15
N HIS A 54 1.58 10.75 4.07
CA HIS A 54 2.80 11.56 3.90
C HIS A 54 2.45 12.94 3.34
N CYS A 55 3.38 13.88 3.45
CA CYS A 55 3.17 15.27 3.04
C CYS A 55 3.72 15.51 1.63
N GLU A 56 2.84 15.81 0.68
CA GLU A 56 3.24 16.00 -0.72
C GLU A 56 2.50 17.15 -1.39
N THR A 57 3.15 17.76 -2.39
CA THR A 57 2.54 18.70 -3.33
C THR A 57 2.37 18.05 -4.71
N CYS A 58 1.15 18.11 -5.26
CA CYS A 58 0.88 17.66 -6.63
C CYS A 58 0.79 18.83 -7.62
N VAL A 59 1.95 19.34 -8.04
CA VAL A 59 2.05 20.48 -8.96
C VAL A 59 1.41 20.18 -10.33
N ALA A 60 1.46 18.94 -10.80
CA ALA A 60 0.84 18.50 -12.06
C ALA A 60 -0.69 18.71 -12.10
N ASN A 61 -1.35 18.79 -10.93
CA ASN A 61 -2.78 19.12 -10.80
C ASN A 61 -3.03 20.61 -10.51
N GLY A 62 -2.02 21.48 -10.63
CA GLY A 62 -2.11 22.89 -10.26
C GLY A 62 -2.14 23.14 -8.75
N ASN A 63 -1.96 22.10 -7.93
CA ASN A 63 -1.89 22.25 -6.47
C ASN A 63 -0.48 22.68 -6.07
N VAL A 64 -0.35 23.89 -5.52
CA VAL A 64 0.93 24.43 -5.03
C VAL A 64 1.14 24.28 -3.52
N ARG A 65 0.09 23.89 -2.78
CA ARG A 65 0.16 23.71 -1.33
C ARG A 65 0.36 22.23 -0.99
N PRO A 66 1.35 21.87 -0.16
CA PRO A 66 1.50 20.50 0.31
C PRO A 66 0.29 20.06 1.14
N ARG A 67 -0.10 18.79 0.98
CA ARG A 67 -1.23 18.18 1.69
C ARG A 67 -0.86 16.78 2.15
N CYS A 68 -1.53 16.31 3.20
CA CYS A 68 -1.42 14.93 3.59
C CYS A 68 -2.10 14.04 2.54
N THR A 69 -1.34 13.12 1.98
CA THR A 69 -1.79 12.16 0.97
C THR A 69 -1.53 10.76 1.47
N ARG A 70 -2.27 9.80 0.94
CA ARG A 70 -2.31 8.43 1.45
C ARG A 70 -1.32 7.56 0.70
N VAL A 71 -0.56 6.74 1.44
CA VAL A 71 0.41 5.79 0.86
C VAL A 71 0.00 4.33 1.01
N ALA A 72 -0.84 4.02 2.01
CA ALA A 72 -1.18 2.64 2.34
C ALA A 72 -2.69 2.36 2.22
N PRO A 73 -3.11 1.29 1.50
CA PRO A 73 -4.49 0.84 1.50
C PRO A 73 -4.89 0.30 2.88
N VAL A 74 -6.19 0.17 3.14
CA VAL A 74 -6.69 -0.52 4.33
C VAL A 74 -6.52 -2.00 4.06
N ASP A 75 -5.89 -2.73 4.99
CA ASP A 75 -5.82 -4.18 4.89
C ASP A 75 -7.24 -4.78 4.89
N PRO A 76 -7.71 -5.37 3.76
CA PRO A 76 -9.06 -5.91 3.65
C PRO A 76 -9.28 -7.08 4.61
N GLN A 77 -8.21 -7.75 5.04
CA GLN A 77 -8.30 -8.86 6.00
C GLN A 77 -8.77 -8.38 7.38
N THR A 78 -8.52 -7.13 7.76
CA THR A 78 -9.00 -6.58 9.04
C THR A 78 -10.52 -6.43 9.11
N LYS A 79 -11.18 -6.26 7.96
CA LYS A 79 -12.66 -6.16 7.85
C LYS A 79 -13.33 -7.52 7.82
N VAL A 80 -12.57 -8.50 7.36
CA VAL A 80 -12.97 -9.89 7.24
C VAL A 80 -12.73 -10.66 8.54
N ARG A 81 -11.65 -10.36 9.28
CA ARG A 81 -11.23 -11.03 10.52
C ARG A 81 -11.88 -10.42 11.77
N ALA A 82 -13.20 -10.51 11.91
CA ALA A 82 -13.89 -10.04 13.12
C ALA A 82 -14.06 -11.17 14.14
N CYS A 83 -13.37 -11.11 15.30
CA CYS A 83 -13.74 -11.93 16.45
C CYS A 83 -14.81 -11.19 17.27
N VAL A 84 -16.06 -11.65 17.20
CA VAL A 84 -17.11 -11.16 18.09
C VAL A 84 -16.82 -11.64 19.51
N ARG A 85 -16.68 -10.72 20.48
CA ARG A 85 -16.73 -11.07 21.91
C ARG A 85 -18.12 -11.63 22.20
N THR A 86 -18.26 -12.95 22.33
CA THR A 86 -19.49 -13.53 22.87
C THR A 86 -19.59 -13.17 24.36
N ARG A 87 -20.78 -12.75 24.81
CA ARG A 87 -21.04 -12.59 26.26
C ARG A 87 -20.85 -13.95 26.95
N PRO A 88 -20.26 -14.00 28.16
CA PRO A 88 -20.16 -15.26 28.88
C PRO A 88 -21.56 -15.81 29.13
N LYS A 89 -21.86 -16.99 28.56
CA LYS A 89 -22.95 -17.82 29.06
C LYS A 89 -22.45 -18.46 30.35
N LEU A 90 -23.15 -18.26 31.47
CA LEU A 90 -22.97 -19.10 32.65
C LEU A 90 -23.34 -20.53 32.22
N LEU A 91 -22.34 -21.40 32.07
CA LEU A 91 -22.58 -22.82 31.95
C LEU A 91 -22.62 -23.40 33.37
N SER A 92 -23.69 -24.12 33.66
CA SER A 92 -23.86 -24.90 34.89
C SER A 92 -22.74 -25.96 35.02
N PRO A 93 -22.37 -26.35 36.24
CA PRO A 93 -21.22 -27.22 36.48
C PRO A 93 -21.59 -28.65 36.09
N VAL A 94 -21.26 -29.06 34.86
CA VAL A 94 -21.25 -30.46 34.46
C VAL A 94 -19.82 -30.84 34.09
N ARG A 95 -19.37 -31.96 34.67
CA ARG A 95 -18.00 -32.48 34.67
C ARG A 95 -17.32 -32.46 33.29
N TRP A 96 -16.08 -31.97 33.29
CA TRP A 96 -15.13 -32.00 32.19
C TRP A 96 -14.74 -33.44 31.78
N PRO A 97 -14.42 -33.67 30.50
CA PRO A 97 -13.24 -34.42 30.11
C PRO A 97 -12.11 -33.45 29.73
N LEU A 98 -10.89 -33.87 30.06
CA LEU A 98 -9.62 -33.16 29.88
C LEU A 98 -9.46 -32.54 28.47
N CYS A 99 -9.39 -31.21 28.38
CA CYS A 99 -8.86 -30.56 27.18
C CYS A 99 -7.34 -30.66 27.21
N SER A 100 -6.76 -31.36 26.23
CA SER A 100 -5.33 -31.35 25.95
C SER A 100 -4.85 -29.91 25.69
N ALA A 101 -3.73 -29.56 26.31
CA ALA A 101 -3.03 -28.29 26.13
C ALA A 101 -2.46 -28.20 24.71
N ALA A 102 -3.24 -27.71 23.76
CA ALA A 102 -2.75 -27.23 22.47
C ALA A 102 -3.54 -25.99 22.09
N ALA A 103 -2.81 -24.90 21.78
CA ALA A 103 -3.30 -23.58 21.37
C ALA A 103 -3.77 -22.64 22.49
N ALA A 104 -2.83 -22.15 23.28
CA ALA A 104 -2.96 -20.85 23.96
C ALA A 104 -1.62 -20.12 23.99
N GLN A 105 -1.21 -19.57 22.85
CA GLN A 105 -0.20 -18.51 22.78
C GLN A 105 -0.84 -17.26 22.19
N CYS A 106 -1.22 -16.34 23.07
CA CYS A 106 -1.48 -14.96 22.73
C CYS A 106 -0.48 -14.15 23.54
N ALA A 107 0.60 -13.73 22.87
CA ALA A 107 1.56 -12.78 23.40
C ALA A 107 0.88 -11.42 23.63
N PHE A 108 1.04 -10.86 24.81
CA PHE A 108 0.96 -9.42 25.04
C PHE A 108 2.15 -9.03 25.90
N ASP A 109 3.13 -8.41 25.27
CA ASP A 109 4.20 -7.66 25.91
C ASP A 109 3.67 -6.33 26.46
N SER A 110 3.91 -6.06 27.75
CA SER A 110 4.37 -4.75 28.23
C SER A 110 4.87 -4.84 29.69
N PRO A 111 5.99 -4.18 30.06
CA PRO A 111 6.64 -4.37 31.36
C PRO A 111 6.26 -3.30 32.38
N ARG A 112 6.04 -3.70 33.65
CA ARG A 112 6.50 -3.01 34.89
C ARG A 112 6.12 -3.83 36.14
N PRO A 113 7.00 -3.96 37.15
CA PRO A 113 6.77 -4.82 38.29
C PRO A 113 6.05 -4.04 39.41
N ALA A 114 4.93 -4.56 39.89
CA ALA A 114 4.35 -4.15 41.17
C ALA A 114 4.23 -5.37 42.08
N ARG A 115 4.71 -5.19 43.32
CA ARG A 115 4.94 -6.18 44.38
C ARG A 115 3.73 -7.09 44.64
N ALA A 116 4.02 -8.37 44.81
CA ALA A 116 3.10 -9.41 45.21
C ALA A 116 2.59 -9.21 46.65
N ILE A 117 1.27 -9.34 46.83
CA ILE A 117 0.64 -9.73 48.10
C ILE A 117 -0.16 -10.99 47.77
N LEU A 118 0.24 -12.12 48.36
CA LEU A 118 -0.44 -13.40 48.24
C LEU A 118 -1.72 -13.38 49.09
N SER A 119 -2.86 -13.28 48.45
CA SER A 119 -4.15 -13.70 49.01
C SER A 119 -4.69 -14.83 48.15
N ALA A 120 -4.73 -16.03 48.73
CA ALA A 120 -5.27 -17.24 48.13
C ALA A 120 -6.80 -17.11 47.94
N LEU A 121 -7.21 -16.46 46.87
CA LEU A 121 -8.55 -16.58 46.30
C LEU A 121 -8.43 -17.57 45.14
N SER A 122 -9.26 -18.60 45.17
CA SER A 122 -9.38 -19.64 44.16
C SER A 122 -9.68 -19.00 42.79
N VAL A 123 -8.64 -18.66 42.03
CA VAL A 123 -8.80 -18.20 40.64
C VAL A 123 -9.12 -19.45 39.82
N VAL A 124 -10.42 -19.72 39.64
CA VAL A 124 -10.86 -20.61 38.57
C VAL A 124 -10.29 -20.01 37.27
N PRO A 125 -9.45 -20.73 36.51
CA PRO A 125 -9.00 -20.25 35.22
C PRO A 125 -10.21 -20.19 34.30
N TYR A 126 -10.81 -19.01 34.15
CA TYR A 126 -11.76 -18.75 33.10
C TYR A 126 -11.00 -18.80 31.78
N CYS A 127 -11.02 -19.97 31.14
CA CYS A 127 -10.59 -20.08 29.76
C CYS A 127 -11.60 -19.30 28.93
N PHE A 128 -11.26 -18.06 28.56
CA PHE A 128 -12.03 -17.32 27.58
C PHE A 128 -11.86 -18.04 26.25
N SER A 129 -12.78 -18.94 25.93
CA SER A 129 -12.99 -19.35 24.54
C SER A 129 -13.48 -18.10 23.81
N ARG A 130 -12.57 -17.33 23.21
CA ARG A 130 -12.95 -16.42 22.12
C ARG A 130 -13.49 -17.34 21.03
N LEU A 131 -14.82 -17.53 20.99
CA LEU A 131 -15.46 -17.92 19.76
C LEU A 131 -15.27 -16.74 18.80
N CYS A 132 -14.20 -16.79 18.00
CA CYS A 132 -14.14 -15.98 16.80
C CYS A 132 -15.26 -16.53 15.90
N VAL A 133 -16.43 -15.89 15.99
CA VAL A 133 -17.46 -16.03 14.96
C VAL A 133 -16.77 -15.76 13.63
N GLN A 134 -16.98 -16.66 12.68
CA GLN A 134 -16.23 -16.81 11.45
C GLN A 134 -15.86 -15.47 10.82
N ALA A 135 -14.55 -15.19 10.83
CA ALA A 135 -13.99 -14.24 9.90
C ALA A 135 -14.50 -14.62 8.50
N ARG A 136 -14.99 -13.66 7.70
CA ARG A 136 -15.51 -13.91 6.34
C ARG A 136 -14.37 -14.36 5.43
N ASP A 137 -13.88 -15.57 5.56
CA ASP A 137 -12.69 -16.06 4.88
C ASP A 137 -12.95 -16.21 3.38
N LEU A 138 -12.52 -15.24 2.57
CA LEU A 138 -12.80 -15.19 1.14
C LEU A 138 -11.67 -15.86 0.30
N PRO A 139 -12.00 -16.39 -0.89
CA PRO A 139 -11.04 -16.73 -1.93
C PRO A 139 -10.04 -15.60 -2.23
N PHE A 140 -8.80 -15.94 -2.59
CA PHE A 140 -7.77 -14.92 -2.93
C PHE A 140 -8.21 -13.94 -4.02
N ASN A 141 -8.94 -14.40 -5.04
CA ASN A 141 -9.51 -13.56 -6.11
C ASN A 141 -10.67 -12.65 -5.67
N ARG A 142 -11.02 -12.63 -4.38
CA ARG A 142 -11.95 -11.66 -3.77
C ARG A 142 -11.25 -10.52 -3.05
N TYR A 143 -9.95 -10.38 -3.26
CA TYR A 143 -9.15 -9.26 -2.75
C TYR A 143 -8.49 -8.51 -3.90
N ALA A 144 -8.27 -7.22 -3.66
CA ALA A 144 -7.49 -6.33 -4.51
C ALA A 144 -6.20 -5.95 -3.79
N TRP A 145 -5.13 -5.90 -4.56
CA TRP A 145 -3.77 -5.65 -4.08
C TRP A 145 -3.18 -4.45 -4.82
N LEU A 146 -2.59 -3.54 -4.05
CA LEU A 146 -1.76 -2.50 -4.64
C LEU A 146 -0.51 -3.16 -5.23
N THR A 147 -0.22 -2.83 -6.48
CA THR A 147 0.90 -3.36 -7.26
C THR A 147 1.82 -2.24 -7.71
N THR A 148 3.13 -2.44 -7.63
CA THR A 148 4.11 -1.48 -8.13
C THR A 148 4.75 -1.98 -9.42
N HIS A 149 4.74 -1.14 -10.45
CA HIS A 149 5.43 -1.42 -11.71
C HIS A 149 6.95 -1.24 -11.51
N ASN A 150 7.74 -2.19 -12.03
CA ASN A 150 9.20 -2.20 -11.90
C ASN A 150 9.67 -1.86 -10.48
N SER A 151 9.19 -2.65 -9.51
CA SER A 151 9.26 -2.35 -8.07
C SER A 151 10.67 -2.08 -7.55
N PHE A 152 11.70 -2.61 -8.23
CA PHE A 152 13.11 -2.45 -7.89
C PHE A 152 13.74 -1.14 -8.40
N ALA A 153 13.11 -0.47 -9.37
CA ALA A 153 13.67 0.68 -10.07
C ALA A 153 13.50 1.95 -9.23
N ARG A 154 14.27 2.05 -8.14
CA ARG A 154 14.17 3.13 -7.16
C ARG A 154 14.99 4.36 -7.54
N LEU A 155 14.38 5.55 -7.44
CA LEU A 155 15.05 6.84 -7.60
C LEU A 155 16.33 6.94 -6.75
N GLY A 156 17.41 7.40 -7.38
CA GLY A 156 18.70 7.60 -6.71
C GLY A 156 19.43 6.31 -6.33
N GLN A 157 18.92 5.13 -6.71
CA GLN A 157 19.66 3.89 -6.52
C GLN A 157 20.94 3.88 -7.36
N ARG A 158 22.03 3.40 -6.76
CA ARG A 158 23.28 3.10 -7.48
C ARG A 158 23.24 1.68 -8.00
N SER A 159 23.71 1.47 -9.23
CA SER A 159 23.85 0.12 -9.79
C SER A 159 24.89 -0.67 -9.01
N GLN A 160 24.62 -1.94 -8.75
CA GLN A 160 25.64 -2.86 -8.23
C GLN A 160 26.68 -3.26 -9.28
N THR A 161 26.50 -2.87 -10.54
CA THR A 161 27.54 -3.02 -11.57
C THR A 161 28.71 -2.06 -11.40
N GLY A 162 28.52 -0.97 -10.63
CA GLY A 162 29.43 0.18 -10.54
C GLY A 162 29.20 1.25 -11.62
N VAL A 163 28.42 0.96 -12.67
CA VAL A 163 28.10 1.91 -13.74
C VAL A 163 26.88 2.75 -13.36
N ALA A 164 26.86 4.03 -13.75
CA ALA A 164 25.71 4.89 -13.51
C ALA A 164 24.46 4.36 -14.23
N ILE A 165 23.32 4.36 -13.54
CA ILE A 165 22.04 3.95 -14.13
C ILE A 165 21.57 5.06 -15.08
N ALA A 166 21.40 4.72 -16.35
CA ALA A 166 20.92 5.60 -17.42
C ALA A 166 19.66 5.00 -18.07
N THR A 167 18.65 4.75 -17.24
CA THR A 167 17.32 4.25 -17.61
C THR A 167 16.29 4.80 -16.61
N PRO A 168 14.99 4.88 -16.94
CA PRO A 168 13.99 5.40 -16.01
C PRO A 168 13.92 4.65 -14.67
N TRP A 169 13.40 5.36 -13.66
CA TRP A 169 13.03 4.85 -12.35
C TRP A 169 11.52 4.85 -12.21
N ASN A 170 10.98 3.94 -11.40
CA ASN A 170 9.55 3.75 -11.23
C ASN A 170 9.09 4.01 -9.80
N GLN A 171 9.97 3.90 -8.79
CA GLN A 171 9.59 3.97 -7.37
C GLN A 171 10.48 4.92 -6.56
N GLN A 172 10.02 5.32 -5.38
CA GLN A 172 10.72 6.27 -4.48
C GLN A 172 11.46 5.60 -3.33
N ASP A 173 11.12 4.34 -3.04
CA ASP A 173 11.51 3.63 -1.83
C ASP A 173 11.85 2.16 -2.12
N THR A 174 12.37 1.46 -1.11
CA THR A 174 12.76 0.05 -1.27
C THR A 174 11.56 -0.86 -1.47
N VAL A 175 11.78 -2.09 -1.95
CA VAL A 175 10.72 -3.10 -1.98
C VAL A 175 10.26 -3.44 -0.56
N THR A 176 11.17 -3.44 0.42
CA THR A 176 10.81 -3.55 1.84
C THR A 176 9.81 -2.48 2.27
N ASP A 177 10.05 -1.20 1.91
CA ASP A 177 9.16 -0.10 2.26
C ASP A 177 7.82 -0.15 1.52
N GLN A 178 7.83 -0.53 0.24
CA GLN A 178 6.62 -0.80 -0.55
C GLN A 178 5.73 -1.83 0.16
N LEU A 179 6.31 -2.98 0.55
CA LEU A 179 5.59 -4.03 1.28
C LEU A 179 5.09 -3.54 2.64
N ASN A 180 5.90 -2.77 3.38
CA ASN A 180 5.48 -2.17 4.65
C ASN A 180 4.33 -1.16 4.48
N ASN A 181 4.24 -0.50 3.32
CA ASN A 181 3.16 0.41 2.97
C ASN A 181 1.94 -0.29 2.34
N GLY A 182 1.87 -1.62 2.40
CA GLY A 182 0.68 -2.38 1.97
C GLY A 182 0.66 -2.78 0.50
N VAL A 183 1.75 -2.56 -0.25
CA VAL A 183 1.93 -3.19 -1.56
C VAL A 183 1.98 -4.71 -1.37
N ARG A 184 1.27 -5.46 -2.22
CA ARG A 184 1.26 -6.93 -2.21
C ARG A 184 1.42 -7.54 -3.61
N GLY A 185 1.42 -6.73 -4.66
CA GLY A 185 1.86 -7.11 -6.00
C GLY A 185 3.18 -6.40 -6.37
N LEU A 186 4.11 -7.12 -7.00
CA LEU A 186 5.37 -6.57 -7.49
C LEU A 186 5.55 -6.97 -8.96
N MET A 187 5.90 -6.03 -9.83
CA MET A 187 6.30 -6.32 -11.20
C MET A 187 7.82 -6.19 -11.30
N LEU A 188 8.48 -7.24 -11.82
CA LEU A 188 9.93 -7.35 -11.87
C LEU A 188 10.38 -7.79 -13.26
N ASP A 189 11.14 -6.95 -13.93
CA ASP A 189 11.81 -7.32 -15.18
C ASP A 189 13.10 -8.08 -14.85
N MET A 190 13.17 -9.36 -15.23
CA MET A 190 14.31 -10.23 -14.91
C MET A 190 15.05 -10.65 -16.17
N TYR A 191 16.37 -10.54 -16.15
CA TYR A 191 17.26 -10.83 -17.27
C TYR A 191 18.42 -11.73 -16.86
N ASP A 192 18.91 -12.55 -17.79
CA ASP A 192 20.27 -13.08 -17.68
C ASP A 192 21.30 -11.95 -17.88
N PHE A 193 22.16 -11.75 -16.89
CA PHE A 193 23.22 -10.74 -16.98
C PHE A 193 24.39 -11.08 -16.05
N ARG A 194 25.62 -10.92 -16.53
CA ARG A 194 26.84 -11.21 -15.73
C ARG A 194 26.81 -12.59 -15.04
N ASN A 195 26.32 -13.61 -15.76
CA ASN A 195 26.18 -14.99 -15.28
C ASN A 195 25.25 -15.17 -14.06
N ASP A 196 24.32 -14.26 -13.84
CA ASP A 196 23.30 -14.32 -12.80
C ASP A 196 21.97 -13.72 -13.30
N ILE A 197 20.91 -13.80 -12.49
CA ILE A 197 19.62 -13.17 -12.79
C ILE A 197 19.61 -11.75 -12.20
N TRP A 198 19.43 -10.75 -13.06
CA TRP A 198 19.44 -9.35 -12.68
C TRP A 198 18.10 -8.68 -12.94
N LEU A 199 17.86 -7.64 -12.15
CA LEU A 199 16.77 -6.69 -12.37
C LEU A 199 17.30 -5.53 -13.20
N CYS A 200 16.73 -5.35 -14.38
CA CYS A 200 17.15 -4.34 -15.34
C CYS A 200 15.92 -3.65 -15.91
N HIS A 201 15.97 -2.34 -16.11
CA HIS A 201 14.91 -1.63 -16.84
C HIS A 201 15.44 -1.34 -18.24
N SER A 202 15.22 -2.29 -19.15
CA SER A 202 15.95 -2.38 -20.42
C SER A 202 15.02 -2.62 -21.60
N TYR A 203 15.58 -2.83 -22.79
CA TYR A 203 14.83 -3.04 -24.02
C TYR A 203 15.45 -4.15 -24.87
N GLY A 204 14.66 -4.70 -25.79
CA GLY A 204 15.12 -5.73 -26.73
C GLY A 204 15.51 -7.06 -26.08
N GLY A 205 15.09 -7.32 -24.85
CA GLY A 205 15.43 -8.53 -24.11
C GLY A 205 16.89 -8.62 -23.65
N ILE A 206 17.63 -7.50 -23.68
CA ILE A 206 19.04 -7.46 -23.30
C ILE A 206 19.22 -6.54 -22.10
N CYS A 207 19.90 -7.02 -21.06
CA CYS A 207 20.34 -6.18 -19.96
C CYS A 207 21.73 -5.58 -20.23
N HIS A 208 21.88 -4.28 -20.02
CA HIS A 208 23.13 -3.55 -20.18
C HIS A 208 23.63 -3.03 -18.83
N ASN A 209 24.93 -2.74 -18.71
CA ASN A 209 25.50 -2.20 -17.47
C ASN A 209 24.79 -0.92 -17.00
N PHE A 210 24.39 -0.06 -17.92
CA PHE A 210 23.70 1.20 -17.61
C PHE A 210 22.18 1.04 -17.38
N THR A 211 21.60 -0.12 -17.70
CA THR A 211 20.18 -0.44 -17.42
C THR A 211 20.00 -1.37 -16.22
N ALA A 212 21.09 -2.00 -15.75
CA ALA A 212 21.12 -2.92 -14.63
C ALA A 212 21.05 -2.20 -13.27
N PHE A 213 20.15 -2.65 -12.40
CA PHE A 213 20.03 -2.12 -11.04
C PHE A 213 20.81 -2.97 -10.04
N GLN A 214 20.44 -4.24 -9.91
CA GLN A 214 21.04 -5.19 -8.96
C GLN A 214 20.66 -6.63 -9.30
N PRO A 215 21.40 -7.63 -8.77
CA PRO A 215 20.97 -9.02 -8.81
C PRO A 215 19.58 -9.20 -8.21
N ALA A 216 18.73 -9.99 -8.87
CA ALA A 216 17.34 -10.20 -8.47
C ALA A 216 17.21 -10.84 -7.09
N VAL A 217 18.19 -11.67 -6.69
CA VAL A 217 18.23 -12.30 -5.37
C VAL A 217 18.17 -11.29 -4.21
N ASN A 218 18.66 -10.06 -4.39
CA ASN A 218 18.65 -9.05 -3.34
C ASN A 218 17.23 -8.58 -3.01
N VAL A 219 16.44 -8.26 -4.04
CA VAL A 219 15.04 -7.85 -3.91
C VAL A 219 14.19 -9.03 -3.46
N LEU A 220 14.42 -10.23 -4.00
CA LEU A 220 13.70 -11.43 -3.56
C LEU A 220 13.97 -11.78 -2.09
N ARG A 221 15.18 -11.50 -1.57
CA ARG A 221 15.48 -11.59 -0.13
C ARG A 221 14.78 -10.53 0.71
N GLU A 222 14.42 -9.37 0.16
CA GLU A 222 13.54 -8.41 0.86
C GLU A 222 12.14 -9.00 1.02
N VAL A 223 11.59 -9.61 -0.04
CA VAL A 223 10.29 -10.30 -0.01
C VAL A 223 10.32 -11.48 0.97
N GLU A 224 11.39 -12.28 0.97
CA GLU A 224 11.54 -13.40 1.91
C GLU A 224 11.52 -12.92 3.36
N ARG A 225 12.30 -11.87 3.68
CA ARG A 225 12.33 -11.28 5.02
C ARG A 225 10.97 -10.74 5.44
N PHE A 226 10.24 -10.13 4.49
CA PHE A 226 8.89 -9.66 4.72
C PHE A 226 7.93 -10.81 5.03
N LEU A 227 7.89 -11.86 4.21
CA LEU A 227 7.01 -13.03 4.42
C LEU A 227 7.36 -13.80 5.70
N THR A 228 8.63 -13.85 6.07
CA THR A 228 9.09 -14.45 7.33
C THR A 228 8.60 -13.65 8.55
N ARG A 229 8.63 -12.31 8.49
CA ARG A 229 8.16 -11.43 9.58
C ARG A 229 6.64 -11.30 9.65
N ASN A 230 5.95 -11.53 8.54
CA ASN A 230 4.52 -11.34 8.41
C ASN A 230 3.84 -12.65 7.98
N PRO A 231 3.58 -13.59 8.90
CA PRO A 231 3.13 -14.94 8.56
C PRO A 231 1.71 -14.98 7.96
N ALA A 232 0.91 -13.93 8.15
CA ALA A 232 -0.44 -13.82 7.61
C ALA A 232 -0.51 -13.19 6.21
N GLU A 233 0.62 -12.78 5.65
CA GLU A 233 0.68 -12.04 4.38
C GLU A 233 0.95 -12.97 3.20
N VAL A 234 0.38 -12.60 2.05
CA VAL A 234 0.59 -13.23 0.75
C VAL A 234 1.09 -12.16 -0.22
N VAL A 235 2.11 -12.48 -1.00
CA VAL A 235 2.70 -11.58 -2.01
C VAL A 235 2.59 -12.22 -3.39
N THR A 236 2.32 -11.39 -4.40
CA THR A 236 2.34 -11.79 -5.81
C THR A 236 3.48 -11.10 -6.53
N ILE A 237 4.23 -11.84 -7.35
CA ILE A 237 5.26 -11.33 -8.24
C ILE A 237 4.86 -11.63 -9.68
N PHE A 238 4.85 -10.60 -10.52
CA PHE A 238 4.74 -10.69 -11.97
C PHE A 238 6.12 -10.47 -12.56
N VAL A 239 6.61 -11.44 -13.33
CA VAL A 239 7.92 -11.41 -13.94
C VAL A 239 7.78 -11.11 -15.43
N GLU A 240 8.26 -9.94 -15.86
CA GLU A 240 8.56 -9.72 -17.26
C GLU A 240 9.87 -10.46 -17.58
N ASP A 241 9.71 -11.64 -18.17
CA ASP A 241 10.74 -12.67 -18.16
C ASP A 241 11.60 -12.65 -19.43
N TYR A 242 12.86 -12.27 -19.26
CA TYR A 242 13.94 -12.33 -20.25
C TYR A 242 15.05 -13.30 -19.81
N VAL A 243 14.74 -14.25 -18.95
CA VAL A 243 15.66 -15.28 -18.46
C VAL A 243 15.60 -16.50 -19.38
N GLU A 244 16.62 -16.67 -20.19
CA GLU A 244 16.78 -17.79 -21.12
C GLU A 244 17.62 -18.92 -20.51
N SER A 245 18.39 -18.64 -19.45
CA SER A 245 19.19 -19.65 -18.77
C SER A 245 18.30 -20.77 -18.21
N PRO A 246 18.68 -22.05 -18.39
CA PRO A 246 17.91 -23.17 -17.87
C PRO A 246 17.71 -23.05 -16.36
N ILE A 247 16.47 -23.23 -15.92
CA ILE A 247 16.02 -23.16 -14.52
C ILE A 247 16.43 -21.87 -13.78
N GLY A 248 16.64 -20.77 -14.51
CA GLY A 248 17.16 -19.51 -13.96
C GLY A 248 16.25 -18.89 -12.90
N LEU A 249 14.93 -18.84 -13.14
CA LEU A 249 13.97 -18.30 -12.18
C LEU A 249 13.87 -19.19 -10.93
N THR A 250 13.81 -20.50 -11.12
CA THR A 250 13.81 -21.49 -10.03
C THR A 250 15.06 -21.35 -9.17
N ARG A 251 16.23 -21.18 -9.79
CA ARG A 251 17.51 -21.01 -9.09
C ARG A 251 17.50 -19.76 -8.22
N VAL A 252 17.04 -18.62 -8.74
CA VAL A 252 17.03 -17.37 -7.96
C VAL A 252 15.95 -17.37 -6.86
N LEU A 253 14.81 -18.01 -7.09
CA LEU A 253 13.78 -18.24 -6.06
C LEU A 253 14.29 -19.16 -4.93
N ASN A 254 15.06 -20.20 -5.26
CA ASN A 254 15.71 -21.06 -4.28
C ASN A 254 16.79 -20.29 -3.48
N ALA A 255 17.67 -19.56 -4.18
CA ALA A 255 18.77 -18.80 -3.57
C ALA A 255 18.30 -17.66 -2.66
N SER A 256 17.10 -17.12 -2.91
CA SER A 256 16.46 -16.13 -2.04
C SER A 256 15.70 -16.73 -0.86
N GLY A 257 15.46 -18.05 -0.86
CA GLY A 257 14.67 -18.74 0.17
C GLY A 257 13.15 -18.67 -0.03
N LEU A 258 12.68 -18.12 -1.16
CA LEU A 258 11.26 -17.92 -1.47
C LEU A 258 10.54 -19.19 -1.92
N ALA A 259 11.27 -20.19 -2.42
CA ALA A 259 10.68 -21.42 -2.95
C ALA A 259 9.72 -22.13 -1.97
N ARG A 260 9.99 -22.06 -0.65
CA ARG A 260 9.13 -22.64 0.40
C ARG A 260 7.78 -21.95 0.58
N TYR A 261 7.60 -20.77 0.00
CA TYR A 261 6.35 -20.01 0.04
C TYR A 261 5.54 -20.15 -1.25
N MET A 262 6.11 -20.76 -2.30
CA MET A 262 5.50 -20.81 -3.64
C MET A 262 4.13 -21.48 -3.61
N PHE A 263 3.14 -20.80 -4.18
CA PHE A 263 1.84 -21.38 -4.44
C PHE A 263 1.93 -22.26 -5.70
N PRO A 264 1.59 -23.55 -5.61
CA PRO A 264 1.83 -24.49 -6.70
C PRO A 264 0.79 -24.36 -7.83
N VAL A 265 1.27 -24.42 -9.08
CA VAL A 265 0.43 -24.31 -10.30
C VAL A 265 -0.74 -25.30 -10.32
N TRP A 266 -0.55 -26.54 -9.86
CA TRP A 266 -1.60 -27.56 -9.87
C TRP A 266 -2.79 -27.24 -8.94
N ARG A 267 -2.63 -26.31 -7.97
CA ARG A 267 -3.72 -25.80 -7.12
C ARG A 267 -4.35 -24.52 -7.67
N MET A 268 -3.82 -23.94 -8.75
CA MET A 268 -4.40 -22.73 -9.33
C MET A 268 -5.73 -23.08 -10.02
N PRO A 269 -6.79 -22.28 -9.79
CA PRO A 269 -8.08 -22.57 -10.39
C PRO A 269 -8.03 -22.41 -11.90
N LYS A 270 -8.87 -23.19 -12.58
CA LYS A 270 -9.07 -23.15 -14.03
C LYS A 270 -10.48 -22.67 -14.33
N SER A 271 -10.68 -22.17 -15.55
CA SER A 271 -12.01 -21.84 -16.07
C SER A 271 -12.80 -20.86 -15.17
N GLY A 272 -12.11 -19.86 -14.61
CA GLY A 272 -12.76 -18.79 -13.85
C GLY A 272 -13.10 -19.14 -12.40
N GLY A 273 -12.70 -20.32 -11.93
CA GLY A 273 -12.97 -20.76 -10.56
C GLY A 273 -12.36 -19.86 -9.48
N ASP A 274 -12.95 -19.92 -8.29
CA ASP A 274 -12.41 -19.28 -7.10
C ASP A 274 -11.06 -19.89 -6.73
N TRP A 275 -10.13 -19.02 -6.33
CA TRP A 275 -8.85 -19.43 -5.76
C TRP A 275 -9.09 -20.04 -4.36
N PRO A 276 -8.11 -20.78 -3.80
CA PRO A 276 -8.19 -21.16 -2.41
C PRO A 276 -8.42 -19.95 -1.50
N ARG A 277 -9.04 -20.21 -0.35
CA ARG A 277 -9.25 -19.14 0.63
C ARG A 277 -7.90 -18.57 1.05
N LEU A 278 -7.88 -17.28 1.31
CA LEU A 278 -6.64 -16.61 1.74
C LEU A 278 -6.10 -17.24 3.03
N SER A 279 -6.99 -17.64 3.95
CA SER A 279 -6.57 -18.32 5.18
C SER A 279 -5.96 -19.71 4.91
N ASP A 280 -6.46 -20.46 3.92
CA ASP A 280 -5.91 -21.76 3.52
C ASP A 280 -4.52 -21.60 2.90
N MET A 281 -4.33 -20.58 2.07
CA MET A 281 -3.01 -20.25 1.49
C MET A 281 -1.99 -19.91 2.58
N VAL A 282 -2.41 -19.13 3.58
CA VAL A 282 -1.58 -18.80 4.74
C VAL A 282 -1.27 -20.03 5.59
N ARG A 283 -2.28 -20.84 5.93
CA ARG A 283 -2.15 -22.05 6.74
C ARG A 283 -1.18 -23.03 6.10
N ASP A 284 -1.31 -23.25 4.79
CA ASP A 284 -0.47 -24.18 4.04
C ASP A 284 0.90 -23.59 3.66
N ASN A 285 1.20 -22.36 4.10
CA ASN A 285 2.40 -21.59 3.78
C ASN A 285 2.63 -21.34 2.27
N HIS A 286 1.58 -21.44 1.45
CA HIS A 286 1.58 -21.08 0.02
C HIS A 286 1.31 -19.57 -0.16
N ARG A 287 2.26 -18.76 0.30
CA ARG A 287 2.13 -17.30 0.48
C ARG A 287 2.83 -16.46 -0.58
N LEU A 288 3.35 -17.08 -1.63
CA LEU A 288 3.97 -16.42 -2.76
C LEU A 288 3.38 -16.93 -4.06
N LEU A 289 2.71 -16.06 -4.82
CA LEU A 289 2.35 -16.35 -6.21
C LEU A 289 3.43 -15.75 -7.12
N VAL A 290 3.88 -16.50 -8.11
CA VAL A 290 4.80 -15.99 -9.14
C VAL A 290 4.22 -16.31 -10.50
N PHE A 291 4.01 -15.27 -11.30
CA PHE A 291 3.61 -15.34 -12.69
C PHE A 291 4.79 -14.93 -13.57
N THR A 292 4.95 -15.60 -14.71
CA THR A 292 5.94 -15.27 -15.75
C THR A 292 5.24 -15.01 -17.08
N SER A 293 5.78 -14.07 -17.86
CA SER A 293 5.32 -13.75 -19.20
C SER A 293 5.70 -14.82 -20.26
N LYS A 294 6.46 -15.86 -19.89
CA LYS A 294 6.94 -16.91 -20.81
C LYS A 294 6.27 -18.26 -20.56
N ALA A 295 5.50 -18.73 -21.54
CA ALA A 295 4.72 -19.98 -21.45
C ALA A 295 5.57 -21.23 -21.12
N ALA A 296 6.79 -21.30 -21.65
CA ALA A 296 7.68 -22.46 -21.46
C ALA A 296 8.06 -22.70 -19.98
N LYS A 297 8.05 -21.65 -19.15
CA LYS A 297 8.44 -21.71 -17.74
C LYS A 297 7.44 -22.46 -16.87
N GLU A 298 6.16 -22.53 -17.26
CA GLU A 298 5.18 -23.30 -16.50
C GLU A 298 5.49 -24.79 -16.54
N ALA A 299 5.84 -25.32 -17.72
CA ALA A 299 6.21 -26.72 -17.88
C ALA A 299 7.63 -27.01 -17.36
N ALA A 300 8.59 -26.12 -17.60
CA ALA A 300 9.99 -26.35 -17.28
C ALA A 300 10.36 -26.06 -15.80
N GLU A 301 9.72 -25.06 -15.20
CA GLU A 301 10.09 -24.51 -13.89
C GLU A 301 8.92 -24.53 -12.88
N GLY A 302 7.71 -24.88 -13.31
CA GLY A 302 6.52 -24.85 -12.44
C GLY A 302 6.08 -23.44 -12.05
N ILE A 303 6.45 -22.42 -12.83
CA ILE A 303 6.08 -21.02 -12.59
C ILE A 303 4.90 -20.66 -13.50
N ALA A 304 3.83 -20.13 -12.92
CA ALA A 304 2.56 -19.95 -13.61
C ALA A 304 2.68 -19.01 -14.83
N TYR A 305 2.18 -19.45 -15.98
CA TYR A 305 2.14 -18.59 -17.16
C TYR A 305 1.01 -17.57 -17.01
N GLU A 306 1.35 -16.28 -16.87
CA GLU A 306 0.43 -15.19 -16.50
C GLU A 306 -0.87 -15.20 -17.30
N TRP A 307 -0.76 -15.27 -18.62
CA TRP A 307 -1.88 -15.15 -19.58
C TRP A 307 -2.91 -16.30 -19.48
N ARG A 308 -2.63 -17.36 -18.71
CA ARG A 308 -3.61 -18.41 -18.37
C ARG A 308 -4.53 -18.05 -17.20
N TYR A 309 -4.12 -17.12 -16.34
CA TYR A 309 -4.80 -16.86 -15.06
C TYR A 309 -5.32 -15.42 -14.93
N VAL A 310 -4.74 -14.49 -15.69
CA VAL A 310 -4.97 -13.05 -15.57
C VAL A 310 -5.51 -12.48 -16.88
N VAL A 311 -6.52 -11.61 -16.79
CA VAL A 311 -6.83 -10.64 -17.85
C VAL A 311 -6.25 -9.28 -17.47
N GLU A 312 -5.64 -8.61 -18.44
CA GLU A 312 -4.85 -7.41 -18.20
C GLU A 312 -5.12 -6.34 -19.26
N ASN A 313 -5.30 -5.10 -18.82
CA ASN A 313 -5.45 -3.98 -19.74
C ASN A 313 -4.10 -3.50 -20.28
N GLN A 314 -4.16 -2.88 -21.45
CA GLN A 314 -3.06 -2.19 -22.09
C GLN A 314 -2.46 -1.17 -21.12
N TYR A 315 -1.14 -1.20 -20.99
CA TYR A 315 -0.33 -0.25 -20.23
C TYR A 315 0.11 0.93 -21.12
N GLY A 316 0.84 1.87 -20.51
CA GLY A 316 1.48 2.95 -21.23
C GLY A 316 0.50 4.01 -21.73
N THR A 317 0.95 4.89 -22.63
CA THR A 317 0.11 5.97 -23.16
C THR A 317 -1.15 5.43 -23.86
N LYS A 318 -1.04 4.26 -24.50
CA LYS A 318 -2.16 3.57 -25.14
C LYS A 318 -3.20 3.04 -24.14
N GLY A 319 -2.77 2.76 -22.92
CA GLY A 319 -3.59 2.32 -21.79
C GLY A 319 -4.21 3.47 -21.00
N MET A 320 -3.55 4.62 -20.96
CA MET A 320 -3.97 5.77 -20.17
C MET A 320 -5.01 6.66 -20.89
N VAL A 321 -5.93 6.05 -21.63
CA VAL A 321 -6.99 6.76 -22.36
C VAL A 321 -8.27 6.79 -21.51
N LYS A 322 -8.72 8.02 -21.19
CA LYS A 322 -9.88 8.28 -20.32
C LYS A 322 -11.11 7.47 -20.75
N GLY A 323 -11.72 6.76 -19.79
CA GLY A 323 -12.98 6.04 -19.98
C GLY A 323 -12.85 4.76 -20.81
N THR A 324 -11.63 4.30 -21.09
CA THR A 324 -11.38 3.07 -21.85
C THR A 324 -10.62 2.05 -21.01
N CYS A 325 -10.82 0.78 -21.35
CA CYS A 325 -10.04 -0.33 -20.82
C CYS A 325 -9.87 -1.35 -21.95
N ARG A 326 -8.78 -1.21 -22.71
CA ARG A 326 -8.44 -2.12 -23.80
C ARG A 326 -7.56 -3.23 -23.23
N ASN A 327 -7.75 -4.47 -23.64
CA ASN A 327 -6.83 -5.55 -23.26
C ASN A 327 -5.44 -5.33 -23.88
N ARG A 328 -4.41 -5.84 -23.21
CA ARG A 328 -3.07 -6.00 -23.79
C ARG A 328 -3.12 -7.04 -24.92
N ALA A 329 -2.12 -7.03 -25.80
CA ALA A 329 -2.10 -7.92 -26.98
C ALA A 329 -1.95 -9.41 -26.59
N GLU A 330 -1.17 -9.68 -25.55
CA GLU A 330 -0.90 -11.01 -25.02
C GLU A 330 -2.05 -11.53 -24.14
N SER A 331 -2.82 -10.61 -23.56
CA SER A 331 -3.96 -10.92 -22.70
C SER A 331 -5.18 -11.35 -23.51
N ALA A 332 -5.95 -12.27 -22.93
CA ALA A 332 -7.34 -12.46 -23.34
C ALA A 332 -8.17 -11.17 -23.17
N ALA A 333 -9.34 -11.12 -23.79
CA ALA A 333 -10.26 -10.00 -23.65
C ALA A 333 -10.62 -9.79 -22.15
N MET A 334 -10.80 -8.53 -21.72
CA MET A 334 -11.07 -8.21 -20.31
C MET A 334 -12.29 -8.95 -19.74
N ASN A 335 -13.31 -9.21 -20.58
CA ASN A 335 -14.52 -9.92 -20.22
C ASN A 335 -14.40 -11.46 -20.34
N ASP A 336 -13.21 -12.00 -20.59
CA ASP A 336 -12.98 -13.45 -20.55
C ASP A 336 -13.04 -13.94 -19.10
N LEU A 337 -14.16 -14.60 -18.77
CA LEU A 337 -14.44 -15.10 -17.43
C LEU A 337 -13.71 -16.41 -17.11
N SER A 338 -13.03 -17.04 -18.08
CA SER A 338 -12.25 -18.27 -17.83
C SER A 338 -10.95 -18.01 -17.07
N ARG A 339 -10.54 -16.74 -16.94
CA ARG A 339 -9.43 -16.26 -16.09
C ARG A 339 -10.07 -15.52 -14.93
N SER A 340 -9.77 -15.90 -13.68
CA SER A 340 -10.47 -15.29 -12.52
C SER A 340 -9.81 -14.01 -11.98
N LEU A 341 -8.56 -13.71 -12.37
CA LEU A 341 -7.84 -12.54 -11.91
C LEU A 341 -7.89 -11.39 -12.94
N VAL A 342 -8.07 -10.17 -12.46
CA VAL A 342 -8.02 -8.94 -13.26
C VAL A 342 -6.84 -8.07 -12.81
N LEU A 343 -5.95 -7.71 -13.73
CA LEU A 343 -4.86 -6.76 -13.51
C LEU A 343 -5.15 -5.47 -14.26
N VAL A 344 -5.05 -4.34 -13.54
CA VAL A 344 -5.19 -3.01 -14.11
C VAL A 344 -3.85 -2.27 -14.07
N ASN A 345 -3.24 -2.05 -15.24
CA ASN A 345 -2.12 -1.14 -15.46
C ASN A 345 -2.61 0.29 -15.63
N TYR A 346 -1.98 1.22 -14.90
CA TYR A 346 -2.14 2.64 -15.13
C TYR A 346 -0.85 3.40 -14.86
N PHE A 347 0.06 3.33 -15.83
CA PHE A 347 1.35 4.02 -15.82
C PHE A 347 1.77 4.35 -17.26
N ARG A 348 2.70 5.29 -17.42
CA ARG A 348 3.17 5.83 -18.71
C ARG A 348 4.22 4.90 -19.33
N ASP A 349 4.46 5.04 -20.63
CA ASP A 349 5.56 4.32 -21.30
C ASP A 349 6.92 4.74 -20.74
N LEU A 350 7.06 6.04 -20.46
CA LEU A 350 8.19 6.61 -19.74
C LEU A 350 7.70 7.11 -18.37
N PRO A 351 8.14 6.50 -17.26
CA PRO A 351 7.77 6.93 -15.92
C PRO A 351 8.04 8.42 -15.72
N ASN A 352 7.04 9.14 -15.22
CA ASN A 352 7.14 10.58 -15.03
C ASN A 352 6.86 10.92 -13.57
N PHE A 353 7.93 11.14 -12.81
CA PHE A 353 7.84 11.40 -11.39
C PHE A 353 6.91 12.58 -11.07
N PRO A 354 7.07 13.81 -11.63
CA PRO A 354 6.15 14.94 -11.41
C PRO A 354 4.68 14.65 -11.72
N GLU A 355 4.39 13.94 -12.81
CA GLU A 355 3.01 13.66 -13.24
C GLU A 355 2.35 12.54 -12.46
N ALA A 356 3.12 11.64 -11.83
CA ALA A 356 2.57 10.47 -11.15
C ALA A 356 1.55 10.81 -10.06
N CYS A 357 1.69 11.96 -9.39
CA CYS A 357 0.70 12.41 -8.42
C CYS A 357 -0.67 12.69 -9.05
N LYS A 358 -0.70 13.15 -10.30
CA LYS A 358 -1.92 13.36 -11.06
C LYS A 358 -2.45 12.04 -11.59
N ASP A 359 -1.57 11.22 -12.16
CA ASP A 359 -1.93 9.93 -12.75
C ASP A 359 -2.59 9.03 -11.70
N ASN A 360 -1.98 8.87 -10.52
CA ASN A 360 -2.47 8.02 -9.44
C ASN A 360 -3.72 8.55 -8.71
N SER A 361 -4.38 9.60 -9.21
CA SER A 361 -5.53 10.25 -8.56
C SER A 361 -6.85 10.01 -9.33
N ALA A 362 -7.59 11.06 -9.67
CA ALA A 362 -8.85 10.95 -10.40
C ALA A 362 -8.76 10.16 -11.74
N PRO A 363 -7.68 10.29 -12.55
CA PRO A 363 -7.53 9.51 -13.77
C PRO A 363 -7.46 7.99 -13.52
N LEU A 364 -6.65 7.54 -12.53
CA LEU A 364 -6.60 6.14 -12.10
C LEU A 364 -7.99 5.61 -11.69
N MET A 365 -8.73 6.39 -10.90
CA MET A 365 -10.10 6.01 -10.50
C MET A 365 -11.05 5.84 -11.69
N GLY A 366 -10.91 6.69 -12.71
CA GLY A 366 -11.70 6.60 -13.94
C GLY A 366 -11.36 5.37 -14.78
N VAL A 367 -10.09 4.99 -14.89
CA VAL A 367 -9.70 3.74 -15.57
C VAL A 367 -10.12 2.52 -14.78
N LEU A 368 -10.04 2.55 -13.45
CA LEU A 368 -10.53 1.47 -12.61
C LEU A 368 -12.02 1.19 -12.85
N ASP A 369 -12.86 2.24 -12.94
CA ASP A 369 -14.28 2.09 -13.26
C ASP A 369 -14.53 1.57 -14.68
N ALA A 370 -13.79 2.09 -15.67
CA ALA A 370 -13.88 1.62 -17.05
C ALA A 370 -13.48 0.13 -17.16
N CYS A 371 -12.42 -0.28 -16.46
CA CYS A 371 -11.97 -1.66 -16.43
C CYS A 371 -12.92 -2.56 -15.66
N HIS A 372 -13.54 -2.10 -14.58
CA HIS A 372 -14.60 -2.85 -13.90
C HIS A 372 -15.74 -3.20 -14.87
N ALA A 373 -16.28 -2.21 -15.58
CA ALA A 373 -17.34 -2.41 -16.57
C ALA A 373 -16.90 -3.30 -17.74
N LYS A 374 -15.65 -3.19 -18.19
CA LYS A 374 -15.11 -4.02 -19.29
C LYS A 374 -14.70 -5.42 -18.88
N SER A 375 -14.54 -5.68 -17.58
CA SER A 375 -14.11 -6.98 -17.07
C SER A 375 -15.29 -7.89 -16.67
N GLY A 376 -16.49 -7.64 -17.22
CA GLY A 376 -17.70 -8.37 -16.85
C GLY A 376 -18.09 -8.11 -15.39
N ASP A 377 -18.06 -6.85 -14.97
CA ASP A 377 -18.36 -6.39 -13.62
C ASP A 377 -17.46 -6.99 -12.52
N ARG A 378 -16.24 -7.38 -12.89
CA ARG A 378 -15.20 -7.80 -11.95
C ARG A 378 -14.30 -6.62 -11.62
N TRP A 379 -14.12 -6.36 -10.33
CA TRP A 379 -13.14 -5.38 -9.87
C TRP A 379 -11.71 -5.92 -10.04
N ALA A 380 -10.75 -5.02 -10.20
CA ALA A 380 -9.35 -5.37 -10.31
C ALA A 380 -8.85 -6.11 -9.06
N ASN A 381 -8.11 -7.20 -9.26
CA ASN A 381 -7.35 -7.89 -8.21
C ASN A 381 -5.97 -7.28 -8.00
N PHE A 382 -5.40 -6.68 -9.04
CA PHE A 382 -4.11 -6.00 -8.99
C PHE A 382 -4.22 -4.64 -9.66
N ILE A 383 -3.69 -3.60 -9.01
CA ILE A 383 -3.68 -2.23 -9.54
C ILE A 383 -2.23 -1.78 -9.60
N ALA A 384 -1.65 -1.80 -10.80
CA ALA A 384 -0.25 -1.54 -11.06
C ALA A 384 0.00 -0.08 -11.45
N VAL A 385 0.89 0.58 -10.71
CA VAL A 385 1.23 2.00 -10.89
C VAL A 385 2.73 2.26 -10.73
N ASP A 386 3.19 3.36 -11.33
CA ASP A 386 4.48 3.99 -10.99
C ASP A 386 4.30 4.93 -9.80
N PHE A 387 5.35 5.05 -8.98
CA PHE A 387 5.45 5.98 -7.86
C PHE A 387 4.22 5.96 -6.95
N TYR A 388 3.84 4.79 -6.43
CA TYR A 388 2.56 4.55 -5.75
C TYR A 388 2.24 5.51 -4.58
N LYS A 389 3.26 6.10 -3.95
CA LYS A 389 3.11 7.09 -2.87
C LYS A 389 2.58 8.42 -3.38
N ARG A 390 2.85 8.75 -4.64
CA ARG A 390 2.48 10.04 -5.23
C ARG A 390 1.01 10.08 -5.56
N SER A 391 0.34 11.10 -5.05
CA SER A 391 -1.07 11.34 -5.37
C SER A 391 -1.51 12.75 -5.00
N ASP A 392 -2.71 13.12 -5.43
CA ASP A 392 -3.52 14.15 -4.84
C ASP A 392 -4.59 13.48 -3.97
N ARG A 393 -4.36 13.49 -2.66
CA ARG A 393 -5.19 12.88 -1.61
C ARG A 393 -5.07 11.36 -1.47
N GLY A 394 -6.01 10.58 -2.00
CA GLY A 394 -6.15 9.16 -1.64
C GLY A 394 -5.32 8.20 -2.48
N GLY A 395 -5.00 8.57 -3.72
CA GLY A 395 -4.00 7.88 -4.53
C GLY A 395 -4.34 6.45 -4.93
N ALA A 396 -3.28 5.69 -5.27
CA ALA A 396 -3.39 4.27 -5.57
C ALA A 396 -3.95 3.46 -4.39
N ALA A 397 -3.67 3.87 -3.16
CA ALA A 397 -4.25 3.27 -1.95
C ALA A 397 -5.79 3.40 -1.91
N GLU A 398 -6.35 4.55 -2.30
CA GLU A 398 -7.81 4.72 -2.41
C GLU A 398 -8.41 3.88 -3.54
N ALA A 399 -7.73 3.77 -4.68
CA ALA A 399 -8.14 2.90 -5.78
C ALA A 399 -8.21 1.43 -5.35
N THR A 400 -7.21 0.94 -4.62
CA THR A 400 -7.19 -0.41 -4.04
C THR A 400 -8.32 -0.61 -3.03
N ASP A 401 -8.59 0.38 -2.17
CA ASP A 401 -9.70 0.32 -1.22
C ASP A 401 -11.08 0.26 -1.90
N LYS A 402 -11.25 0.98 -3.02
CA LYS A 402 -12.48 0.94 -3.81
C LYS A 402 -12.70 -0.44 -4.42
N ALA A 403 -11.69 -1.01 -5.06
CA ALA A 403 -11.76 -2.35 -5.61
C ALA A 403 -12.04 -3.41 -4.51
N ASN A 404 -11.35 -3.33 -3.37
CA ASN A 404 -11.64 -4.19 -2.22
C ASN A 404 -13.05 -4.00 -1.67
N GLY A 405 -13.56 -2.77 -1.61
CA GLY A 405 -14.95 -2.51 -1.20
C GLY A 405 -15.93 -3.28 -2.08
N GLY A 406 -15.73 -3.23 -3.39
CA GLY A 406 -16.52 -3.97 -4.37
C GLY A 406 -16.40 -5.49 -4.21
N LEU A 407 -15.18 -6.02 -4.16
CA LEU A 407 -14.92 -7.47 -4.07
C LEU A 407 -15.37 -8.09 -2.74
N VAL A 408 -15.13 -7.40 -1.61
CA VAL A 408 -15.32 -7.94 -0.26
C VAL A 408 -16.75 -7.77 0.22
N CYS A 409 -17.43 -6.67 -0.12
CA CYS A 409 -18.73 -6.35 0.47
C CYS A 409 -19.71 -5.56 -0.44
N GLY A 410 -19.34 -5.31 -1.70
CA GLY A 410 -20.17 -4.54 -2.64
C GLY A 410 -20.27 -3.03 -2.34
N CYS A 411 -19.35 -2.47 -1.55
CA CYS A 411 -19.36 -1.04 -1.20
C CYS A 411 -18.35 -0.24 -2.03
N GLY A 412 -18.53 1.08 -2.09
CA GLY A 412 -17.59 1.97 -2.79
C GLY A 412 -16.19 2.08 -2.16
N SER A 413 -15.98 1.51 -0.96
CA SER A 413 -14.68 1.42 -0.29
C SER A 413 -14.71 0.33 0.78
N ILE A 414 -13.59 -0.36 0.97
CA ILE A 414 -13.38 -1.35 2.05
C ILE A 414 -13.58 -0.75 3.45
N SER A 415 -13.36 0.56 3.61
CA SER A 415 -13.60 1.27 4.86
C SER A 415 -15.07 1.26 5.29
N ALA A 416 -15.99 1.18 4.32
CA ALA A 416 -17.44 1.12 4.52
C ALA A 416 -17.98 -0.31 4.71
N CYS A 417 -17.14 -1.34 4.54
CA CYS A 417 -17.51 -2.71 4.87
C CYS A 417 -17.64 -2.87 6.39
N ASN A 418 -18.76 -3.44 6.84
CA ASN A 418 -18.91 -3.91 8.21
C ASN A 418 -18.47 -5.38 8.37
N ALA A 419 -18.46 -5.87 9.61
CA ALA A 419 -18.06 -7.24 9.94
C ALA A 419 -18.96 -8.32 9.31
N ASN A 420 -20.21 -7.98 8.95
CA ASN A 420 -21.14 -8.89 8.28
C ASN A 420 -20.94 -8.89 6.76
N GLY A 421 -19.96 -8.15 6.24
CA GLY A 421 -19.70 -8.09 4.82
C GLY A 421 -20.76 -7.33 4.03
N THR A 422 -21.47 -6.40 4.67
CA THR A 422 -22.41 -5.48 4.04
C THR A 422 -21.94 -4.03 4.23
N CYS A 423 -22.56 -3.10 3.51
CA CYS A 423 -22.25 -1.69 3.67
C CYS A 423 -22.84 -1.14 4.96
N THR A 424 -22.05 -0.40 5.73
CA THR A 424 -22.60 0.42 6.82
C THR A 424 -23.64 1.39 6.24
N PRO A 425 -24.90 1.39 6.72
CA PRO A 425 -25.89 2.38 6.32
C PRO A 425 -25.32 3.77 6.56
N ARG A 426 -25.40 4.67 5.57
CA ARG A 426 -25.08 6.08 5.78
C ARG A 426 -26.13 6.64 6.76
N HIS A 427 -25.82 6.68 8.05
CA HIS A 427 -26.64 7.45 8.99
C HIS A 427 -26.49 8.94 8.65
N GLY A 428 -27.56 9.53 8.13
CA GLY A 428 -28.00 10.90 8.34
C GLY A 428 -27.00 12.04 8.17
N ARG A 429 -27.30 12.92 7.19
CA ARG A 429 -26.52 14.05 6.69
C ARG A 429 -25.24 13.61 6.00
N THR A 430 -25.29 13.61 4.66
CA THR A 430 -24.19 14.19 3.91
C THR A 430 -23.68 15.38 4.71
N PRO A 431 -22.42 15.37 5.19
CA PRO A 431 -21.75 16.64 5.39
C PRO A 431 -21.98 17.40 4.09
N LYS A 432 -22.14 18.72 4.11
CA LYS A 432 -21.89 19.52 2.91
C LYS A 432 -20.40 19.35 2.55
N GLY A 433 -20.01 18.17 2.12
CA GLY A 433 -18.82 17.94 1.34
C GLY A 433 -19.20 18.48 -0.02
N ILE A 434 -18.57 19.58 -0.43
CA ILE A 434 -17.58 19.69 -1.53
C ILE A 434 -17.74 18.73 -2.74
N PHE A 435 -18.47 17.63 -2.66
CA PHE A 435 -18.86 16.70 -3.71
C PHE A 435 -20.12 17.19 -4.43
N ASN A 436 -20.06 18.38 -5.04
CA ASN A 436 -20.93 18.71 -6.18
C ASN A 436 -20.38 19.90 -7.00
N ALA A 437 -19.07 19.99 -7.15
CA ALA A 437 -18.50 20.78 -8.23
C ALA A 437 -17.98 19.81 -9.28
N SER A 438 -18.86 19.49 -10.23
CA SER A 438 -18.45 19.34 -11.62
C SER A 438 -17.43 20.44 -11.91
N SER A 439 -16.30 20.07 -12.50
CA SER A 439 -15.33 21.03 -13.00
C SER A 439 -15.98 21.87 -14.11
N ASP A 440 -16.60 22.99 -13.74
CA ASP A 440 -16.82 24.10 -14.66
C ASP A 440 -15.46 24.74 -14.91
N ALA A 441 -14.73 24.14 -15.84
CA ALA A 441 -13.63 24.78 -16.54
C ALA A 441 -14.19 25.85 -17.49
N ALA A 442 -14.87 26.87 -16.95
CA ALA A 442 -15.41 27.99 -17.71
C ALA A 442 -15.72 29.21 -16.82
N ALA A 443 -14.79 29.64 -15.95
CA ALA A 443 -14.69 31.03 -15.49
C ALA A 443 -13.58 31.16 -14.43
N TRP A 444 -12.33 31.24 -14.86
CA TRP A 444 -11.27 31.79 -14.01
C TRP A 444 -10.84 33.14 -14.59
N ARG A 445 -11.27 34.23 -13.96
CA ARG A 445 -10.67 35.55 -14.14
C ARG A 445 -9.59 35.72 -13.07
N PRO A 446 -8.35 36.08 -13.42
CA PRO A 446 -7.29 36.26 -12.44
C PRO A 446 -7.56 37.46 -11.52
N PRO A 447 -7.04 37.45 -10.27
CA PRO A 447 -7.20 38.56 -9.33
C PRO A 447 -6.50 39.84 -9.83
N PRO A 448 -6.97 41.04 -9.44
CA PRO A 448 -6.55 42.33 -10.00
C PRO A 448 -5.11 42.77 -9.65
N VAL A 449 -4.33 41.91 -8.99
CA VAL A 449 -2.94 42.20 -8.57
C VAL A 449 -1.91 41.67 -9.58
N LEU A 450 -2.35 40.98 -10.64
CA LEU A 450 -1.47 40.46 -11.72
C LEU A 450 -1.61 41.20 -13.06
N GLN A 451 -2.28 42.37 -13.10
CA GLN A 451 -2.39 43.19 -14.32
C GLN A 451 -1.31 44.27 -14.47
N TRP A 452 -0.54 44.58 -13.42
CA TRP A 452 0.48 45.63 -13.48
C TRP A 452 1.85 45.21 -14.04
N GLN A 453 2.10 43.90 -14.20
CA GLN A 453 3.35 43.41 -14.81
C GLN A 453 3.30 43.33 -16.35
N ARG A 454 2.16 43.67 -16.98
CA ARG A 454 2.03 43.75 -18.45
C ARG A 454 2.25 45.15 -19.03
N LEU A 455 2.43 46.17 -18.20
CA LEU A 455 2.64 47.56 -18.64
C LEU A 455 4.09 48.05 -18.56
N VAL A 456 5.04 47.25 -18.04
CA VAL A 456 6.46 47.66 -17.93
C VAL A 456 7.40 46.81 -18.79
N LEU A 457 6.96 45.65 -19.30
CA LEU A 457 7.81 44.76 -20.11
C LEU A 457 7.62 44.90 -21.63
N LEU A 458 6.70 45.75 -22.08
CA LEU A 458 6.48 46.03 -23.51
C LEU A 458 7.27 47.24 -24.08
N PRO A 459 7.72 48.25 -23.31
CA PRO A 459 8.58 49.30 -23.89
C PRO A 459 10.07 48.88 -23.97
N ALA A 460 10.52 47.98 -23.09
CA ALA A 460 11.93 47.58 -23.04
C ALA A 460 12.35 46.64 -24.17
N LEU A 461 11.41 45.89 -24.77
CA LEU A 461 11.69 45.01 -25.90
C LEU A 461 11.70 45.74 -27.26
N LEU A 462 11.08 46.92 -27.36
CA LEU A 462 11.03 47.69 -28.61
C LEU A 462 12.29 48.55 -28.84
N ALA A 463 12.96 49.00 -27.77
CA ALA A 463 14.23 49.75 -27.90
C ALA A 463 15.39 48.88 -28.39
N VAL A 464 15.41 47.58 -28.03
CA VAL A 464 16.45 46.63 -28.45
C VAL A 464 16.27 46.15 -29.90
N LEU A 465 15.04 46.22 -30.44
CA LEU A 465 14.73 45.78 -31.81
C LEU A 465 14.81 46.89 -32.86
N LEU A 466 14.90 48.17 -32.47
CA LEU A 466 14.98 49.31 -33.39
C LEU A 466 16.33 50.03 -33.43
N GLY A 467 17.36 49.51 -32.73
CA GLY A 467 18.74 49.98 -32.91
C GLY A 467 18.96 51.46 -32.65
N LEU A 468 18.51 51.95 -31.49
CA LEU A 468 18.95 53.22 -30.90
C LEU A 468 19.82 52.95 -29.67
#